data_AF-A0A6V7ISB6-F1
#
_entry.id   AF-A0A6V7ISB6-F1
#
_cell.length_a   1.000
_cell.length_b   1.000
_cell.length_c   1.000
_cell.angle_alpha   90.00
_cell.angle_beta   90.00
_cell.angle_gamma   90.00
#
_symmetry.space_group_name_H-M   'P 1'
#
loop_
_entity.id
_entity.type
_entity.pdbx_description
1 polymer ?
#
loop_
_entity_poly.entity_id
_entity_poly.type
_entity_poly.pdbx_seq_one_letter_code
_entity_poly.pdbx_strand_id
1 'polypeptide(L)'
;GKPCPPFKIVILDEADSMTHAAQSALRRTMEKESHSTRFCLICNYVSRIIEPLTSRCTKFRFKPLGQEKIIERLQLICNNEEVAADKYVLTKLVDASGGDLRRAITCLQSVTRLKGKGIEITVDDVLEVTG
;
A
#
# COMPACT_ATOMS: atom_id res chain seq x y z
N GLY A 1 -24.30 -16.51 -9.24
CA GLY A 1 -23.24 -16.06 -8.30
C GLY A 1 -22.47 -17.27 -7.81
N LYS A 2 -21.17 -17.14 -7.54
CA LYS A 2 -20.40 -18.24 -6.92
C LYS A 2 -20.89 -18.45 -5.48
N PRO A 3 -20.97 -19.70 -4.97
CA PRO A 3 -21.38 -19.96 -3.60
C PRO A 3 -20.41 -19.30 -2.62
N CYS A 4 -20.95 -18.75 -1.53
CA CYS A 4 -20.14 -18.18 -0.46
C CYS A 4 -19.25 -19.29 0.12
N PRO A 5 -17.92 -19.07 0.26
CA PRO A 5 -17.05 -20.05 0.86
C PRO A 5 -17.51 -20.42 2.28
N PRO A 6 -17.34 -21.67 2.73
CA PRO A 6 -17.82 -22.14 4.03
C PRO A 6 -16.94 -21.68 5.20
N PHE A 7 -16.19 -20.58 5.04
CA PHE A 7 -15.25 -20.08 6.03
C PHE A 7 -15.31 -18.56 6.15
N LYS A 8 -15.03 -18.07 7.36
CA LYS A 8 -14.91 -16.64 7.67
C LYS A 8 -13.50 -16.16 7.36
N ILE A 9 -13.34 -14.88 7.06
CA ILE A 9 -12.02 -14.24 6.90
C ILE A 9 -11.89 -13.15 7.94
N VAL A 10 -10.76 -13.15 8.65
CA VAL A 10 -10.37 -12.09 9.59
C VAL A 10 -9.09 -11.46 9.06
N ILE A 11 -9.14 -10.16 8.80
CA ILE A 11 -7.98 -9.36 8.37
C ILE A 11 -7.54 -8.52 9.55
N LEU A 12 -6.27 -8.65 9.93
CA LEU A 12 -5.64 -7.84 10.94
C LEU A 12 -4.57 -6.99 10.25
N ASP A 13 -4.86 -5.70 10.13
CA ASP A 13 -3.90 -4.72 9.63
C ASP A 13 -2.96 -4.25 10.75
N GLU A 14 -1.75 -3.85 10.38
CA GLU A 14 -0.71 -3.41 11.32
C GLU A 14 -0.45 -4.39 12.47
N ALA A 15 -0.42 -5.70 12.18
CA ALA A 15 -0.27 -6.75 13.17
C ALA A 15 1.06 -6.64 13.97
N ASP A 16 2.06 -5.95 13.42
CA ASP A 16 3.35 -5.64 14.06
C ASP A 16 3.26 -4.57 15.15
N SER A 17 2.12 -3.87 15.26
CA SER A 17 1.81 -2.96 16.36
C SER A 17 1.15 -3.66 17.55
N MET A 18 0.79 -4.95 17.42
CA MET A 18 0.19 -5.72 18.51
C MET A 18 1.22 -6.09 19.59
N THR A 19 0.82 -6.01 20.85
CA THR A 19 1.65 -6.49 21.98
C THR A 19 1.89 -8.00 21.90
N HIS A 20 3.02 -8.46 22.43
CA HIS A 20 3.35 -9.90 22.47
C HIS A 20 2.29 -10.74 23.19
N ALA A 21 1.65 -10.20 24.24
CA ALA A 21 0.57 -10.86 24.94
C ALA A 21 -0.67 -11.04 24.04
N ALA A 22 -1.05 -10.01 23.29
CA ALA A 22 -2.15 -10.07 22.33
C ALA A 22 -1.88 -11.05 21.19
N GLN A 23 -0.66 -11.05 20.63
CA GLN A 23 -0.26 -12.03 19.61
C GLN A 23 -0.28 -13.47 20.15
N SER A 24 0.13 -13.67 21.41
CA SER A 24 0.09 -14.99 22.06
C SER A 24 -1.33 -15.49 22.28
N ALA A 25 -2.27 -14.59 22.62
CA ALA A 25 -3.68 -14.92 22.71
C ALA A 25 -4.28 -15.24 21.32
N LEU A 26 -3.97 -14.42 20.31
CA LEU A 26 -4.40 -14.63 18.93
C LEU A 26 -3.96 -16.00 18.39
N ARG A 27 -2.75 -16.44 18.71
CA ARG A 27 -2.24 -17.77 18.33
C ARG A 27 -3.21 -18.88 18.75
N ARG A 28 -3.71 -18.87 19.99
CA ARG A 28 -4.65 -19.89 20.49
C ARG A 28 -5.96 -19.87 19.70
N THR A 29 -6.47 -18.68 19.41
CA THR A 29 -7.69 -18.50 18.61
C THR A 29 -7.49 -19.00 17.18
N MET A 30 -6.36 -18.70 16.55
CA MET A 30 -6.03 -19.16 15.21
C MET A 30 -5.93 -20.68 15.12
N GLU A 31 -5.36 -21.34 16.13
CA GLU A 31 -5.30 -22.80 16.20
C GLU A 31 -6.70 -23.41 16.34
N LYS A 32 -7.51 -22.90 17.28
CA LYS A 32 -8.85 -23.42 17.57
C LYS A 32 -9.84 -23.24 16.41
N GLU A 33 -9.79 -22.08 15.74
CA GLU A 33 -10.75 -21.70 14.69
C GLU A 33 -10.23 -21.94 13.26
N SER A 34 -9.12 -22.67 13.10
CA SER A 34 -8.46 -22.89 11.81
C SER A 34 -9.35 -23.58 10.75
N HIS A 35 -10.34 -24.36 11.17
CA HIS A 35 -11.28 -25.04 10.28
C HIS A 35 -12.37 -24.12 9.72
N SER A 36 -12.80 -23.14 10.52
CA SER A 36 -13.94 -22.26 10.22
C SER A 36 -13.53 -20.88 9.73
N THR A 37 -12.29 -20.46 10.05
CA THR A 37 -11.83 -19.08 9.90
C THR A 37 -10.41 -19.03 9.35
N ARG A 38 -10.20 -18.15 8.36
CA ARG A 38 -8.88 -17.84 7.80
C ARG A 38 -8.43 -16.47 8.27
N PHE A 39 -7.17 -16.38 8.69
CA PHE A 39 -6.57 -15.14 9.18
C PHE A 39 -5.60 -14.58 8.15
N CYS A 40 -5.71 -13.29 7.88
CA CYS A 40 -4.77 -12.53 7.06
C CYS A 40 -4.11 -11.48 7.95
N LEU A 41 -2.79 -11.58 8.14
CA LEU A 41 -2.02 -10.63 8.93
C LEU A 41 -1.24 -9.73 7.98
N ILE A 42 -1.47 -8.42 8.07
CA ILE A 42 -0.72 -7.42 7.31
C ILE A 42 0.22 -6.73 8.30
N CYS A 43 1.50 -6.65 7.96
CA CYS A 43 2.51 -6.03 8.81
C CYS A 43 3.65 -5.49 7.97
N ASN A 44 4.33 -4.46 8.47
CA ASN A 44 5.53 -3.90 7.83
C ASN A 44 6.79 -4.65 8.27
N TYR A 45 6.86 -4.99 9.56
CA TYR A 45 8.02 -5.64 10.15
C TYR A 45 7.69 -7.06 10.63
N VAL A 46 7.96 -8.06 9.78
CA VAL A 46 7.75 -9.48 10.13
C VAL A 46 8.55 -9.89 11.39
N SER A 47 9.69 -9.24 11.66
CA SER A 47 10.50 -9.48 12.87
C SER A 47 9.77 -9.13 14.18
N ARG A 48 8.71 -8.32 14.13
CA ARG A 48 7.88 -7.97 15.30
C ARG A 48 6.71 -8.94 15.51
N ILE A 49 6.52 -9.91 14.61
CA ILE A 49 5.53 -10.97 14.76
C ILE A 49 6.18 -12.18 15.42
N ILE A 50 5.52 -12.75 16.43
CA ILE A 50 6.01 -13.93 17.13
C ILE A 50 6.11 -15.15 16.20
N GLU A 51 7.17 -15.95 16.36
CA GLU A 51 7.42 -17.12 15.51
C GLU A 51 6.27 -18.15 15.47
N PRO A 52 5.50 -18.37 16.56
CA PRO A 52 4.33 -19.23 16.51
C PRO A 52 3.24 -18.78 15.51
N LEU A 53 3.09 -17.48 15.24
CA LEU A 53 2.15 -16.99 14.22
C LEU A 53 2.74 -17.13 12.82
N THR A 54 3.99 -16.71 12.63
CA THR A 54 4.66 -16.76 11.32
C THR A 54 4.83 -18.19 10.79
N SER A 55 5.01 -19.18 11.67
CA SER A 55 5.12 -20.61 11.31
C SER A 55 3.81 -21.22 10.83
N ARG A 56 2.65 -20.63 11.18
CA ARG A 56 1.32 -21.11 10.78
C ARG A 56 0.77 -20.40 9.54
N CYS A 57 1.45 -19.36 9.07
CA CYS A 57 1.03 -18.53 7.94
C CYS A 57 1.95 -18.72 6.73
N THR A 58 1.37 -18.69 5.53
CA THR A 58 2.15 -18.51 4.31
C THR A 58 2.64 -17.07 4.24
N LYS A 59 3.96 -16.89 4.10
CA LYS A 59 4.60 -15.57 4.11
C LYS A 59 4.59 -14.98 2.70
N PHE A 60 3.80 -13.94 2.48
CA PHE A 60 3.83 -13.13 1.27
C PHE A 60 4.64 -11.86 1.52
N ARG A 61 5.75 -11.69 0.79
CA ARG A 61 6.59 -10.49 0.89
C ARG A 61 6.37 -9.62 -0.34
N PHE A 62 5.84 -8.42 -0.12
CA PHE A 62 5.72 -7.40 -1.15
C PHE A 62 7.02 -6.61 -1.23
N LYS A 63 7.58 -6.52 -2.43
CA LYS A 63 8.70 -5.62 -2.73
C LYS A 63 8.15 -4.26 -3.17
N PRO A 64 8.92 -3.17 -3.01
CA PRO A 64 8.57 -1.90 -3.63
C PRO A 64 8.28 -2.06 -5.13
N LEU A 65 7.38 -1.25 -5.65
CA LEU A 65 7.01 -1.30 -7.05
C LEU A 65 8.16 -0.79 -7.93
N GLY A 66 8.33 -1.38 -9.10
CA GLY A 66 9.26 -0.87 -10.10
C GLY A 66 8.81 0.51 -10.60
N GLN A 67 9.75 1.43 -10.83
CA GLN A 67 9.46 2.81 -11.23
C GLN A 67 8.52 2.88 -12.44
N GLU A 68 8.74 2.04 -13.46
CA GLU A 68 7.89 1.98 -14.65
C GLU A 68 6.41 1.70 -14.33
N LYS A 69 6.14 0.80 -13.38
CA LYS A 69 4.78 0.45 -12.97
C LYS A 69 4.11 1.58 -12.19
N ILE A 70 4.89 2.34 -11.43
CA ILE A 70 4.39 3.53 -10.73
C ILE A 70 4.04 4.60 -11.76
N ILE A 71 4.90 4.85 -12.75
CA ILE A 71 4.64 5.81 -13.82
C ILE A 71 3.38 5.42 -14.61
N GLU A 72 3.24 4.15 -15.02
CA GLU A 72 2.06 3.63 -15.71
C GLU A 72 0.78 3.89 -14.90
N ARG A 73 0.85 3.67 -13.58
CA ARG A 73 -0.28 3.92 -12.68
C ARG A 73 -0.60 5.40 -12.53
N LEU A 74 0.40 6.27 -12.45
CA LEU A 74 0.21 7.71 -12.37
C LEU A 74 -0.38 8.27 -13.67
N GLN A 75 0.08 7.80 -14.83
CA GLN A 75 -0.50 8.17 -16.12
C GLN A 75 -1.98 7.81 -16.21
N LEU A 76 -2.36 6.63 -15.73
CA LEU A 76 -3.76 6.22 -15.66
C LEU A 76 -4.59 7.14 -14.76
N ILE A 77 -4.03 7.57 -13.63
CA ILE A 77 -4.71 8.53 -12.73
C ILE A 77 -4.84 9.90 -13.40
N CYS A 78 -3.79 10.40 -14.04
CA CYS A 78 -3.81 11.66 -14.77
C CYS A 78 -4.89 11.68 -15.86
N ASN A 79 -5.00 10.60 -16.64
CA ASN A 79 -6.01 10.48 -17.69
C ASN A 79 -7.45 10.46 -17.13
N ASN A 80 -7.65 9.78 -15.99
CA ASN A 80 -8.99 9.67 -15.39
C ASN A 80 -9.44 10.95 -14.68
N GLU A 81 -8.49 11.72 -14.14
CA GLU A 81 -8.76 12.95 -13.39
C GLU A 81 -8.58 14.22 -14.25
N GLU A 82 -8.36 14.05 -15.57
CA GLU A 82 -8.14 15.12 -16.55
C GLU A 82 -6.99 16.07 -16.14
N VAL A 83 -5.89 15.48 -15.63
CA VAL A 83 -4.68 16.20 -15.23
C VAL A 83 -3.65 16.13 -16.35
N ALA A 84 -3.28 17.28 -16.90
CA ALA A 84 -2.19 17.38 -17.85
C ALA A 84 -0.85 17.31 -17.12
N ALA A 85 -0.08 16.24 -17.35
CA ALA A 85 1.27 16.08 -16.81
C ALA A 85 2.14 15.34 -17.82
N ASP A 86 3.31 15.92 -18.12
CA ASP A 86 4.29 15.27 -19.00
C ASP A 86 4.94 14.06 -18.32
N LYS A 87 5.36 13.08 -19.12
CA LYS A 87 6.04 11.86 -18.64
C LYS A 87 7.33 12.19 -17.88
N TYR A 88 8.04 13.26 -18.26
CA TYR A 88 9.24 13.70 -17.53
C TYR A 88 8.91 14.13 -16.10
N VAL A 89 7.81 14.86 -15.92
CA VAL A 89 7.31 15.31 -14.60
C VAL A 89 6.94 14.11 -13.73
N LEU A 90 6.21 13.15 -14.30
CA LEU A 90 5.84 11.92 -13.59
C LEU A 90 7.07 11.12 -13.15
N THR A 91 8.11 11.07 -13.98
CA THR A 91 9.37 10.38 -13.63
C THR A 91 10.05 11.06 -12.43
N LYS A 92 10.15 12.40 -12.45
CA LYS A 92 10.70 13.16 -11.32
C LYS A 92 9.90 13.00 -10.03
N LEU A 93 8.59 12.91 -10.14
CA LEU A 93 7.71 12.66 -9.01
C LEU A 93 7.91 11.26 -8.42
N VAL A 94 8.12 10.24 -9.27
CA VAL A 94 8.45 8.89 -8.81
C VAL A 94 9.83 8.84 -8.13
N ASP A 95 10.82 9.54 -8.68
CA ASP A 95 12.15 9.66 -8.08
C ASP A 95 12.07 10.31 -6.70
N ALA A 96 11.34 11.43 -6.57
CA ALA A 96 11.12 12.11 -5.29
C ALA A 96 10.35 11.23 -4.28
N SER A 97 9.50 10.32 -4.76
CA SER A 97 8.68 9.45 -3.92
C SER A 97 9.41 8.19 -3.44
N GLY A 98 10.62 7.90 -3.95
CA GLY A 98 11.43 6.75 -3.51
C GLY A 98 10.78 5.38 -3.77
N GLY A 99 9.93 5.28 -4.79
CA GLY A 99 9.23 4.03 -5.13
C GLY A 99 7.98 3.72 -4.30
N ASP A 100 7.54 4.64 -3.42
CA ASP A 100 6.26 4.55 -2.74
C ASP A 100 5.14 5.15 -3.61
N LEU A 101 4.22 4.29 -4.07
CA LEU A 101 3.08 4.69 -4.89
C LEU A 101 2.10 5.59 -4.13
N ARG A 102 1.89 5.36 -2.82
CA ARG A 102 1.02 6.21 -2.01
C ARG A 102 1.59 7.61 -1.96
N ARG A 103 2.89 7.74 -1.65
CA ARG A 103 3.58 9.03 -1.63
C ARG A 103 3.50 9.72 -2.99
N ALA A 104 3.74 9.00 -4.08
CA ALA A 104 3.64 9.54 -5.44
C ALA A 104 2.24 10.10 -5.74
N ILE A 105 1.18 9.33 -5.45
CA ILE A 105 -0.19 9.78 -5.67
C ILE A 105 -0.52 11.00 -4.80
N THR A 106 -0.11 11.00 -3.53
CA THR A 106 -0.35 12.13 -2.62
C THR A 106 0.39 13.39 -3.09
N CYS A 107 1.64 13.27 -3.52
CA CYS A 107 2.39 14.37 -4.11
C CYS A 107 1.70 14.92 -5.37
N LEU A 108 1.29 14.04 -6.28
CA LEU A 108 0.55 14.43 -7.49
C LEU A 108 -0.72 15.20 -7.12
N GLN A 109 -1.50 14.68 -6.18
CA GLN A 109 -2.74 15.32 -5.72
C GLN A 109 -2.49 16.69 -5.08
N SER A 110 -1.42 16.83 -4.27
CA SER A 110 -1.04 18.11 -3.66
C SER A 110 -0.67 19.15 -4.72
N VAL A 111 0.14 18.77 -5.71
CA VAL A 111 0.54 19.65 -6.81
C VAL A 111 -0.68 20.10 -7.63
N THR A 112 -1.57 19.18 -8.01
CA THR A 112 -2.81 19.51 -8.72
C THR A 112 -3.71 20.46 -7.92
N ARG A 113 -3.79 20.28 -6.60
CA ARG A 113 -4.57 21.17 -5.73
C ARG A 113 -4.00 22.58 -5.63
N LEU A 114 -2.67 22.72 -5.63
CA LEU A 114 -2.01 24.04 -5.55
C LEU A 114 -2.17 24.85 -6.83
N LYS A 115 -2.08 24.21 -8.00
CA LYS A 115 -2.26 24.88 -9.30
C LYS A 115 -3.72 25.15 -9.65
N GLY A 116 -4.62 24.24 -9.28
CA GLY A 116 -6.00 24.25 -9.73
C GLY A 116 -6.21 23.35 -10.95
N LYS A 117 -7.47 22.93 -11.16
CA LYS A 117 -7.84 22.01 -12.25
C LYS A 117 -7.63 22.67 -13.62
N GLY A 118 -7.05 21.93 -14.56
CA GLY A 118 -6.87 22.35 -15.96
C GLY A 118 -5.53 23.03 -16.28
N ILE A 119 -4.62 23.13 -15.32
CA ILE A 119 -3.26 23.64 -15.55
C ILE A 119 -2.30 22.45 -15.69
N GLU A 120 -1.41 22.53 -16.67
CA GLU A 120 -0.35 21.55 -16.88
C GLU A 120 0.67 21.59 -15.73
N ILE A 121 0.99 20.42 -15.17
CA ILE A 121 1.94 20.29 -14.07
C ILE A 121 3.36 20.36 -14.62
N THR A 122 4.21 21.19 -14.02
CA THR A 122 5.61 21.33 -14.39
C THR A 122 6.54 20.72 -13.33
N VAL A 123 7.83 20.60 -13.67
CA VAL A 123 8.83 19.98 -12.77
C VAL A 123 9.09 20.86 -11.54
N ASP A 124 9.08 22.18 -11.72
CA ASP A 124 9.29 23.13 -10.62
C ASP A 124 8.21 22.96 -9.54
N ASP A 125 6.97 22.70 -9.95
CA ASP A 125 5.85 22.48 -9.02
C ASP A 125 6.04 21.22 -8.16
N VAL A 126 6.63 20.18 -8.76
CA VAL A 126 6.96 18.95 -8.03
C VAL A 126 8.07 19.24 -7.02
N LEU A 127 9.07 20.04 -7.40
CA LEU A 127 10.16 20.44 -6.50
C LEU A 127 9.68 21.32 -5.34
N GLU A 128 8.74 22.24 -5.57
CA GLU A 128 8.16 23.08 -4.52
C GLU A 128 7.42 22.26 -3.45
N VAL A 129 6.79 21.14 -3.84
CA VAL A 129 6.02 20.29 -2.92
C VAL A 129 6.87 19.20 -2.26
N THR A 130 7.98 18.82 -2.90
CA THR A 130 8.85 17.73 -2.41
C THR A 130 10.14 18.21 -1.72
N GLY A 131 10.45 19.50 -1.83
CA GLY A 131 11.55 20.20 -1.14
C GLY A 131 11.27 20.48 0.33
#